data_AF-A0A951L2J4-F1
#
_entry.id   AF-A0A951L2J4-F1
#
_cell.length_a   1.000
_cell.length_b   1.000
_cell.length_c   1.000
_cell.angle_alpha   90.00
_cell.angle_beta   90.00
_cell.angle_gamma   90.00
#
_symmetry.space_group_name_H-M   'P 1'
#
loop_
_entity.id
_entity.type
_entity.pdbx_description
1 polymer ?
#
loop_
_entity_poly.entity_id
_entity_poly.type
_entity_poly.pdbx_seq_one_letter_code
_entity_poly.pdbx_strand_id
1 'polypeptide(L)'
;MLYLTPLSLIPALFFWRWPDLATLVALFGLGCLGTVAHFSVARALAAADASACAPFEFARLPFAALIGFLWFGEVTDVWTWLGAAIIAGSSIYVAYREARLAKLARRGERRAPRVSRR
;
A
#
# COMPACT_ATOMS: atom_id res chain seq x y z
N MET A 1 6.74 1.02 21.48
CA MET A 1 8.11 0.56 21.15
C MET A 1 9.04 0.53 22.35
N LEU A 2 9.01 1.53 23.24
CA LEU A 2 9.89 1.60 24.44
C LEU A 2 9.81 0.37 25.39
N TYR A 3 8.63 -0.28 25.48
CA TYR A 3 8.43 -1.47 26.32
C TYR A 3 8.89 -2.78 25.66
N LEU A 4 8.92 -2.84 24.33
CA LEU A 4 9.30 -4.04 23.58
C LEU A 4 10.83 -4.19 23.49
N THR A 5 11.57 -3.07 23.51
CA THR A 5 13.03 -3.04 23.48
C THR A 5 13.68 -3.87 24.61
N PRO A 6 13.37 -3.66 25.92
CA PRO A 6 13.96 -4.48 26.98
C PRO A 6 13.46 -5.93 26.93
N LEU A 7 12.21 -6.15 26.53
CA LEU A 7 11.63 -7.50 26.42
C LEU A 7 12.32 -8.34 25.33
N SER A 8 12.65 -7.72 24.19
CA SER A 8 13.36 -8.38 23.09
C SER A 8 14.86 -8.55 23.33
N LEU A 9 15.46 -7.75 24.22
CA LEU A 9 16.89 -7.84 24.56
C LEU A 9 17.23 -9.15 25.26
N ILE A 10 16.32 -9.67 26.09
CA ILE A 10 16.51 -10.93 26.83
C ILE A 10 16.75 -12.11 25.86
N PRO A 11 15.85 -12.45 24.91
CA PRO A 11 16.12 -13.52 23.94
C PRO A 11 17.22 -13.17 22.94
N ALA A 12 17.42 -11.88 22.63
CA ALA A 12 18.53 -11.47 21.76
C ALA A 12 19.88 -11.85 22.36
N LEU A 13 20.09 -11.71 23.67
CA LEU A 13 21.36 -12.10 24.30
C LEU A 13 21.67 -13.60 24.19
N PHE A 14 20.65 -14.46 24.12
CA PHE A 14 20.82 -15.92 24.01
C PHE A 14 20.91 -16.42 22.57
N PHE A 15 20.24 -15.75 21.62
CA PHE A 15 20.09 -16.23 20.24
C PHE A 15 20.60 -15.24 19.18
N TRP A 16 21.43 -14.25 19.57
CA TRP A 16 21.99 -13.29 18.62
C TRP A 16 22.82 -14.00 17.55
N ARG A 17 22.47 -13.75 16.30
CA ARG A 17 23.24 -14.21 15.15
C ARG A 17 23.58 -13.02 14.28
N TRP A 18 24.86 -12.87 13.97
CA TRP A 18 25.30 -11.83 13.06
C TRP A 18 24.68 -12.06 11.68
N PRO A 19 23.99 -11.05 11.11
CA PRO A 19 23.40 -11.17 9.79
C PRO A 19 24.50 -11.34 8.74
N ASP A 20 24.25 -12.18 7.75
CA ASP A 20 25.13 -12.28 6.59
C ASP A 20 24.99 -11.04 5.69
N LEU A 21 25.91 -10.86 4.74
CA LEU A 21 25.89 -9.75 3.81
C LEU A 21 24.60 -9.72 2.96
N ALA A 22 24.12 -10.87 2.50
CA ALA A 22 22.86 -10.94 1.74
C ALA A 22 21.67 -10.48 2.59
N THR A 23 21.64 -10.90 3.86
CA THR A 23 20.63 -10.47 4.85
C THR A 23 20.70 -8.96 5.08
N LEU A 24 21.90 -8.38 5.21
CA LEU A 24 22.09 -6.93 5.36
C LEU A 24 21.60 -6.15 4.13
N VAL A 25 21.90 -6.62 2.92
CA VAL A 25 21.42 -6.01 1.68
C VAL A 25 19.88 -6.07 1.60
N ALA A 26 19.28 -7.21 1.96
CA ALA A 26 17.83 -7.35 2.01
C ALA A 26 17.19 -6.41 3.04
N LEU A 27 17.79 -6.27 4.24
CA LEU A 27 17.34 -5.33 5.27
C LEU A 27 17.41 -3.88 4.80
N PHE A 28 18.50 -3.50 4.15
CA PHE A 28 18.65 -2.15 3.58
C PHE A 28 17.60 -1.89 2.51
N GLY A 29 17.40 -2.84 1.58
CA GLY A 29 16.36 -2.77 0.56
C GLY A 29 14.96 -2.63 1.17
N LEU A 30 14.65 -3.41 2.21
CA LEU A 30 13.40 -3.34 2.94
C LEU A 30 13.20 -1.95 3.57
N GLY A 31 14.25 -1.38 4.19
CA GLY A 31 14.23 -0.04 4.77
C GLY A 31 13.97 1.06 3.74
N CYS A 32 14.66 1.01 2.59
CA CYS A 32 14.45 1.96 1.49
C CYS A 32 13.02 1.85 0.93
N LEU A 33 12.56 0.65 0.60
CA LEU A 33 11.21 0.43 0.07
C LEU A 33 10.13 0.84 1.09
N GLY A 34 10.32 0.51 2.37
CA GLY A 34 9.42 0.92 3.44
C GLY A 34 9.32 2.43 3.58
N THR A 35 10.45 3.14 3.49
CA THR A 35 10.48 4.61 3.56
C THR A 35 9.77 5.24 2.36
N VAL A 36 10.02 4.74 1.15
CA VAL A 36 9.32 5.18 -0.07
C VAL A 36 7.82 4.92 0.04
N ALA A 37 7.42 3.75 0.55
CA ALA A 37 6.02 3.41 0.76
C ALA A 37 5.35 4.37 1.76
N HIS A 38 5.96 4.62 2.91
CA HIS A 38 5.44 5.56 3.91
C HIS A 38 5.35 6.98 3.36
N PHE A 39 6.36 7.44 2.64
CA PHE A 39 6.33 8.77 2.03
C PHE A 39 5.23 8.88 0.97
N SER A 40 5.02 7.83 0.17
CA SER A 40 3.96 7.78 -0.83
C SER A 40 2.57 7.84 -0.17
N VAL A 41 2.36 7.13 0.94
CA VAL A 41 1.11 7.19 1.71
C VAL A 41 0.89 8.59 2.29
N ALA A 42 1.92 9.18 2.91
CA ALA A 42 1.83 10.54 3.46
C ALA A 42 1.47 11.57 2.37
N ARG A 43 2.06 11.43 1.18
CA ARG A 43 1.76 12.26 0.00
C ARG A 43 0.34 12.03 -0.53
N ALA A 44 -0.14 10.78 -0.54
CA ALA A 44 -1.49 10.45 -0.99
C ALA A 44 -2.55 11.07 -0.07
N LEU A 45 -2.38 10.95 1.25
CA LEU A 45 -3.26 11.56 2.24
C LEU A 45 -3.23 13.09 2.22
N ALA A 46 -2.13 13.71 1.78
CA ALA A 46 -2.05 15.15 1.59
C ALA A 46 -2.72 15.63 0.29
N ALA A 47 -2.88 14.75 -0.71
CA ALA A 47 -3.40 15.09 -2.03
C ALA A 47 -4.88 14.71 -2.25
N ALA A 48 -5.40 13.76 -1.48
CA ALA A 48 -6.77 13.27 -1.58
C ALA A 48 -7.36 13.02 -0.18
N ASP A 49 -8.69 13.06 -0.09
CA ASP A 49 -9.40 12.72 1.14
C ASP A 49 -9.11 11.26 1.55
N ALA A 50 -8.99 11.01 2.86
CA ALA A 50 -8.70 9.69 3.39
C ALA A 50 -9.70 8.61 2.92
N SER A 51 -10.95 8.99 2.63
CA SER A 51 -11.99 8.12 2.08
C SER A 51 -11.69 7.61 0.67
N ALA A 52 -10.95 8.37 -0.14
CA ALA A 52 -10.47 7.95 -1.45
C ALA A 52 -9.29 6.97 -1.33
N CYS A 53 -8.45 7.13 -0.30
CA CYS A 53 -7.30 6.27 -0.05
C CYS A 53 -7.67 4.93 0.61
N ALA A 54 -8.73 4.88 1.41
CA ALA A 54 -9.17 3.67 2.14
C ALA A 54 -9.27 2.39 1.27
N PRO A 55 -9.91 2.38 0.09
CA PRO A 55 -9.98 1.19 -0.75
C PRO A 55 -8.62 0.72 -1.30
N PHE A 56 -7.61 1.59 -1.42
CA PHE A 56 -6.25 1.20 -1.78
C PHE A 56 -5.51 0.53 -0.63
N GLU A 57 -5.77 0.97 0.60
CA GLU A 57 -5.19 0.35 1.80
C GLU A 57 -5.68 -1.10 1.96
N PHE A 58 -6.97 -1.34 1.74
CA PHE A 58 -7.52 -2.69 1.71
C PHE A 58 -6.98 -3.52 0.55
N ALA A 59 -6.77 -2.90 -0.63
CA ALA A 59 -6.18 -3.58 -1.80
C ALA A 59 -4.80 -4.19 -1.50
N ARG A 60 -4.04 -3.68 -0.52
CA ARG A 60 -2.74 -4.26 -0.17
C ARG A 60 -2.87 -5.69 0.38
N LEU A 61 -4.00 -6.05 0.99
CA LEU A 61 -4.22 -7.39 1.56
C LEU A 61 -4.17 -8.52 0.52
N PRO A 62 -4.93 -8.47 -0.60
CA PRO A 62 -4.82 -9.48 -1.64
C PRO A 62 -3.43 -9.54 -2.28
N PHE A 63 -2.76 -8.39 -2.47
CA PHE A 63 -1.38 -8.38 -2.97
C PHE A 63 -0.41 -9.05 -2.00
N ALA A 64 -0.53 -8.77 -0.70
CA ALA A 64 0.28 -9.40 0.33
C ALA A 64 0.04 -10.92 0.39
N ALA A 65 -1.21 -11.36 0.33
CA ALA A 65 -1.57 -12.78 0.29
C ALA A 65 -1.01 -13.48 -0.97
N LEU A 66 -1.11 -12.84 -2.13
CA LEU A 66 -0.56 -13.36 -3.38
C LEU A 66 0.97 -13.49 -3.32
N ILE A 67 1.67 -12.48 -2.81
CA ILE A 67 3.13 -12.52 -2.65
C ILE A 67 3.52 -13.56 -1.60
N GLY A 68 2.78 -13.67 -0.50
CA GLY A 68 2.94 -14.70 0.53
C GLY A 68 2.83 -16.11 -0.05
N PHE A 69 1.78 -16.36 -0.82
CA PHE A 69 1.55 -17.62 -1.51
C PHE A 69 2.69 -17.95 -2.51
N LEU A 70 3.09 -16.99 -3.34
CA LEU A 70 4.09 -17.22 -4.40
C LEU A 70 5.52 -17.36 -3.85
N TRP A 71 5.89 -16.58 -2.84
CA TRP A 71 7.28 -16.47 -2.37
C TRP A 71 7.56 -17.33 -1.14
N PHE A 72 6.57 -17.48 -0.25
CA PHE A 72 6.70 -18.24 0.99
C PHE A 72 5.94 -19.57 0.95
N GLY A 73 5.13 -19.83 -0.08
CA GLY A 73 4.36 -21.07 -0.21
C GLY A 73 3.26 -21.21 0.85
N GLU A 74 2.82 -20.09 1.45
CA GLU A 74 1.78 -20.11 2.48
C GLU A 74 0.46 -20.61 1.90
N VAL A 75 -0.04 -21.74 2.40
CA VAL A 75 -1.32 -22.33 1.96
C VAL A 75 -2.45 -21.41 2.40
N THR A 76 -2.94 -20.60 1.45
CA THR A 76 -4.02 -19.65 1.68
C THR A 76 -5.36 -20.32 1.39
N ASP A 77 -6.28 -20.26 2.36
CA ASP A 77 -7.61 -20.89 2.27
C ASP A 77 -8.46 -20.26 1.15
N VAL A 78 -9.45 -21.00 0.65
CA VAL A 78 -10.44 -20.55 -0.33
C VAL A 78 -11.12 -19.26 0.14
N TRP A 79 -11.37 -19.12 1.44
CA TRP A 79 -11.94 -17.91 2.03
C TRP A 79 -11.04 -16.68 1.86
N THR A 80 -9.71 -16.84 1.92
CA THR A 80 -8.76 -15.75 1.69
C THR A 80 -8.81 -15.31 0.23
N TRP A 81 -8.90 -16.25 -0.71
CA TRP A 81 -9.04 -15.94 -2.14
C TRP A 81 -10.38 -15.26 -2.47
N LEU A 82 -11.47 -15.69 -1.81
CA LEU A 82 -12.77 -15.04 -1.97
C LEU A 82 -12.75 -13.60 -1.48
N GLY A 83 -12.23 -13.37 -0.27
CA GLY A 83 -12.05 -12.02 0.27
C GLY A 83 -11.14 -11.16 -0.61
N ALA A 84 -10.03 -11.74 -1.08
CA ALA A 84 -9.09 -11.10 -2.00
C ALA A 84 -9.77 -10.64 -3.30
N ALA A 85 -10.64 -11.48 -3.89
CA ALA A 85 -11.38 -11.16 -5.10
C ALA A 85 -12.37 -10.00 -4.88
N ILE A 86 -13.09 -10.00 -3.75
CA ILE A 86 -14.03 -8.92 -3.39
C ILE A 86 -13.29 -7.59 -3.21
N ILE A 87 -12.18 -7.61 -2.46
CA ILE A 87 -11.34 -6.43 -2.24
C ILE A 87 -10.80 -5.92 -3.58
N ALA A 88 -10.17 -6.79 -4.37
CA ALA A 88 -9.60 -6.41 -5.66
C ALA A 88 -10.65 -5.81 -6.60
N GLY A 89 -11.83 -6.44 -6.72
CA GLY A 89 -12.94 -5.93 -7.52
C GLY A 89 -13.43 -4.55 -7.05
N SER A 90 -13.54 -4.36 -5.74
CA SER A 90 -13.96 -3.09 -5.14
C SER A 90 -12.94 -1.97 -5.39
N SER A 91 -11.65 -2.26 -5.22
CA SER A 91 -10.57 -1.31 -5.44
C SER A 91 -10.47 -0.89 -6.91
N ILE A 92 -10.61 -1.83 -7.86
CA ILE A 92 -10.66 -1.55 -9.30
C ILE A 92 -11.87 -0.67 -9.64
N TYR A 93 -13.04 -0.99 -9.08
CA TYR A 93 -14.27 -0.23 -9.31
C TYR A 93 -14.14 1.23 -8.85
N VAL A 94 -13.60 1.47 -7.64
CA VAL A 94 -13.38 2.82 -7.12
C VAL A 94 -12.40 3.59 -7.99
N ALA A 95 -11.25 3.00 -8.34
CA ALA A 95 -10.27 3.62 -9.20
C ALA A 95 -10.86 4.00 -10.57
N TYR A 96 -11.67 3.12 -11.16
CA TYR A 96 -12.36 3.40 -12.41
C TYR A 96 -13.38 4.54 -12.28
N ARG A 97 -14.15 4.57 -11.18
CA ARG A 97 -15.14 5.62 -10.91
C ARG A 97 -14.47 6.99 -10.79
N GLU A 98 -13.38 7.08 -10.04
CA GLU A 98 -12.63 8.33 -9.86
C GLU A 98 -12.00 8.82 -11.17
N ALA A 99 -11.41 7.92 -11.96
CA ALA A 99 -10.87 8.27 -13.27
C ALA A 99 -11.94 8.82 -14.23
N ARG A 100 -13.17 8.29 -14.16
CA ARG A 100 -14.32 8.79 -14.95
C ARG A 100 -14.76 10.18 -14.50
N LEU A 101 -14.88 10.39 -13.19
CA LEU A 101 -15.24 11.69 -12.62
C LEU A 101 -14.20 12.77 -12.97
N ALA A 102 -12.91 12.45 -12.87
CA ALA A 102 -11.82 13.34 -13.26
C ALA A 102 -11.86 13.72 -14.75
N LYS A 103 -12.19 12.77 -15.64
CA LYS A 103 -12.37 13.04 -17.08
C LYS A 103 -13.56 13.96 -17.37
N LEU A 104 -14.67 13.78 -16.64
CA LEU A 104 -15.87 14.62 -16.78
C LEU A 104 -15.61 16.06 -16.34
N ALA A 105 -14.93 16.26 -15.19
CA ALA A 105 -14.54 17.58 -14.71
C ALA A 105 -13.68 18.34 -15.73
N ARG A 106 -12.64 17.68 -16.28
CA ARG A 106 -11.76 18.28 -17.31
C ARG A 106 -12.47 18.62 -18.62
N ARG A 107 -13.54 17.91 -18.99
CA ARG A 107 -14.37 18.22 -20.17
C ARG A 107 -15.27 19.45 -19.94
N GLY A 108 -15.73 19.68 -18.71
CA GLY A 108 -16.48 20.86 -18.32
C GLY A 108 -15.65 22.15 -18.43
N GLU A 109 -14.40 22.12 -17.96
CA GLU A 109 -13.47 23.26 -18.04
C GLU A 109 -13.11 23.63 -19.49
N ARG A 110 -12.96 22.64 -20.39
CA ARG A 110 -12.70 22.91 -21.83
C ARG A 110 -13.89 23.49 -22.58
N ARG A 111 -15.12 23.32 -22.07
CA ARG A 111 -16.35 23.84 -22.69
C ARG A 111 -16.79 25.19 -22.15
N ALA A 112 -16.20 25.67 -21.05
CA ALA A 112 -16.45 27.04 -20.60
C ALA A 112 -15.90 28.00 -21.66
N PRO A 113 -16.74 28.84 -22.31
CA PRO A 113 -16.24 29.85 -23.23
C PRO A 113 -15.28 30.73 -22.44
N ARG A 114 -14.06 30.93 -22.97
CA ARG A 114 -13.16 31.99 -22.50
C ARG A 114 -13.92 33.30 -22.73
N VAL A 115 -14.70 33.72 -21.75
CA VAL A 115 -15.24 35.08 -21.71
C VAL A 115 -14.01 35.96 -21.63
N SER A 116 -13.69 36.56 -22.79
CA SER A 116 -12.64 37.54 -22.95
C SER A 116 -12.88 38.66 -21.96
N ARG A 117 -12.18 38.62 -20.83
CA ARG A 117 -12.02 39.80 -19.98
C ARG A 117 -11.08 40.74 -20.75
N ARG A 118 -11.74 41.72 -21.38
CA ARG A 118 -11.31 43.05 -21.82
C ARG A 118 -9.81 43.30 -21.95
#